data_AF-A0A0Q0S0T5-F1
#
_entry.id   AF-A0A0Q0S0T5-F1
#
_cell.length_a   1.000
_cell.length_b   1.000
_cell.length_c   1.000
_cell.angle_alpha   90.00
_cell.angle_beta   90.00
_cell.angle_gamma   90.00
#
_symmetry.space_group_name_H-M   'P 1'
#
loop_
_entity.id
_entity.type
_entity.pdbx_description
1 polymer ?
#
loop_
_entity_poly.entity_id
_entity_poly.type
_entity_poly.pdbx_seq_one_letter_code
_entity_poly.pdbx_strand_id
1 'polypeptide(L)'
;MNYSPSSCGLLGVLRKIDSKKICGNNVANSLELIKYRGSDKGSGYAAFNLDSNNYYTIKTFFNGTEDEIKKIFAEKGIYPDNVTFEDAGNTKSYCFNVSLYNNEDALDEINDELWINGSGRIYSAGKSLNVFKGVGFPADVARAFNIYDKEADMWLAHTRQPTNSPGNYPYWSHPFSSFNIAIVHNGDISSFGANREFLISRGMRSFVGTDSEVIAFLFRELLRDFDLITAVKIMSNNCDDPVIKYKYRGAVLDGPYTLIIGYDSGDDLYMICLTDKTKLRPVILGSDENNYYIASEENQIRNINKNATVWPMEPGSYFIASMKKGIISHGTRHKITDYVYSYNDADIDASSVKYNDLDSHIMALNKHDIIISNVLGHRYIGMKFPAGNKHIKLYGNPGNCLMNLNYNHDVDVYGNVADDCCDTMTGGTIRIHGNAGDVFGQAFQNGKIFVLGNVGNRSGLQMRAYMDYKPVMIINGGFADYLGEYMSGGIIISFANNNAYTGKYIGSGMIGGKIIIRKKINKKYVGLQPSQEYVRSMLMALRKASIIDNDFYISMKNKNIIDIFDKLPDEAKKYVRKMMSKHEIPSYEYRKLNQDEIQEVRNLINEFDSSMGTKNIKYLDSKFTVITPRY
;
A
#
# COMPACT_ATOMS: atom_id res chain seq x y z
N MET A 1 24.89 -4.49 14.67
CA MET A 1 24.32 -4.79 13.34
C MET A 1 24.47 -3.58 12.45
N ASN A 2 25.00 -3.75 11.24
CA ASN A 2 25.09 -2.69 10.25
C ASN A 2 23.67 -2.29 9.79
N TYR A 3 23.41 -0.99 9.70
CA TYR A 3 22.16 -0.43 9.20
C TYR A 3 21.91 -0.90 7.75
N SER A 4 20.88 -1.72 7.53
CA SER A 4 20.50 -2.19 6.19
C SER A 4 19.10 -1.67 5.85
N PRO A 5 18.99 -0.68 4.97
CA PRO A 5 17.71 -0.08 4.59
C PRO A 5 16.80 -1.08 3.87
N SER A 6 15.49 -1.04 4.14
CA SER A 6 14.54 -1.99 3.53
C SER A 6 13.87 -1.50 2.23
N SER A 7 13.56 -0.19 2.10
CA SER A 7 12.86 0.41 0.93
C SER A 7 12.65 1.93 1.10
N CYS A 8 12.18 2.69 0.11
CA CYS A 8 11.76 4.07 0.39
C CYS A 8 10.57 4.14 1.38
N GLY A 9 10.43 5.27 2.07
CA GLY A 9 9.32 5.57 2.99
C GLY A 9 8.62 6.87 2.65
N LEU A 10 7.29 6.88 2.77
CA LEU A 10 6.39 7.95 2.35
C LEU A 10 5.51 8.42 3.52
N LEU A 11 5.22 9.71 3.55
CA LEU A 11 4.20 10.30 4.41
C LEU A 11 3.49 11.43 3.65
N GLY A 12 2.18 11.49 3.76
CA GLY A 12 1.32 12.56 3.28
C GLY A 12 0.34 12.93 4.40
N VAL A 13 0.23 14.20 4.73
CA VAL A 13 -0.73 14.72 5.70
C VAL A 13 -1.41 15.93 5.11
N LEU A 14 -2.73 15.91 5.02
CA LEU A 14 -3.56 17.00 4.54
C LEU A 14 -4.54 17.39 5.64
N ARG A 15 -4.57 18.67 6.03
CA ARG A 15 -5.54 19.11 7.03
C ARG A 15 -6.94 19.15 6.44
N LYS A 16 -7.95 19.04 7.30
CA LYS A 16 -9.34 19.34 6.96
C LYS A 16 -9.54 20.85 6.96
N ILE A 17 -10.56 21.31 6.23
CA ILE A 17 -11.00 22.70 6.28
C ILE A 17 -11.19 23.13 7.75
N ASP A 18 -10.82 24.38 8.05
CA ASP A 18 -10.88 25.00 9.39
C ASP A 18 -10.01 24.37 10.49
N SER A 19 -9.29 23.28 10.21
CA SER A 19 -8.29 22.74 11.12
C SER A 19 -7.02 23.59 11.09
N LYS A 20 -6.24 23.56 12.18
CA LYS A 20 -4.93 24.24 12.24
C LYS A 20 -3.98 23.69 11.18
N LYS A 21 -3.03 24.52 10.73
CA LYS A 21 -1.92 24.05 9.89
C LYS A 21 -1.15 22.96 10.62
N ILE A 22 -0.62 22.02 9.85
CA ILE A 22 0.10 20.86 10.36
C ILE A 22 1.52 21.30 10.70
N CYS A 23 1.91 21.10 11.96
CA CYS A 23 3.26 21.37 12.44
C CYS A 23 4.27 20.38 11.81
N GLY A 24 5.34 20.93 11.23
CA GLY A 24 6.41 20.17 10.59
C GLY A 24 7.19 19.29 11.56
N ASN A 25 7.24 19.63 12.86
CA ASN A 25 7.79 18.75 13.90
C ASN A 25 7.11 17.37 13.91
N ASN A 26 5.78 17.33 13.80
CA ASN A 26 5.05 16.06 13.80
C ASN A 26 5.37 15.24 12.55
N VAL A 27 5.49 15.90 11.40
CA VAL A 27 5.83 15.27 10.11
C VAL A 27 7.25 14.72 10.11
N ALA A 28 8.23 15.50 10.57
CA ALA A 28 9.63 15.10 10.65
C ALA A 28 9.83 13.91 11.60
N ASN A 29 9.24 13.97 12.80
CA ASN A 29 9.32 12.88 13.77
C ASN A 29 8.64 11.60 13.24
N SER A 30 7.48 11.73 12.58
CA SER A 30 6.81 10.58 11.97
C SER A 30 7.60 9.95 10.82
N LEU A 31 8.35 10.74 10.04
CA LEU A 31 9.22 10.18 9.01
C LEU A 31 10.48 9.52 9.60
N GLU A 32 11.05 10.09 10.67
CA GLU A 32 12.21 9.54 11.37
C GLU A 32 11.92 8.17 12.02
N LEU A 33 10.68 7.91 12.47
CA LEU A 33 10.27 6.61 13.00
C LEU A 33 10.53 5.45 12.03
N ILE A 34 10.36 5.71 10.74
CA ILE A 34 10.58 4.73 9.68
C ILE A 34 11.91 4.92 8.96
N LYS A 35 12.89 5.59 9.59
CA LYS A 35 14.17 5.87 8.92
C LYS A 35 14.79 4.61 8.35
N TYR A 36 14.68 3.48 9.08
CA TYR A 36 15.19 2.15 8.71
C TYR A 36 14.73 1.66 7.34
N ARG A 37 13.69 2.25 6.76
CA ARG A 37 13.31 2.00 5.39
C ARG A 37 14.36 2.61 4.44
N GLY A 38 14.67 3.88 4.57
CA GLY A 38 15.62 4.62 3.71
C GLY A 38 17.07 4.60 4.19
N SER A 39 17.97 5.22 3.43
CA SER A 39 19.39 5.45 3.77
C SER A 39 19.69 6.94 3.93
N ASP A 40 20.95 7.25 4.20
CA ASP A 40 21.50 8.61 4.23
C ASP A 40 21.56 9.27 2.84
N LYS A 41 21.11 8.58 1.79
CA LYS A 41 21.23 9.01 0.38
C LYS A 41 20.08 9.87 -0.12
N GLY A 42 19.18 10.29 0.76
CA GLY A 42 18.21 11.32 0.43
C GLY A 42 16.96 11.33 1.29
N SER A 43 16.55 12.53 1.67
CA SER A 43 15.25 12.78 2.27
C SER A 43 14.74 14.16 1.83
N GLY A 44 13.45 14.38 2.00
CA GLY A 44 12.85 15.67 1.73
C GLY A 44 11.40 15.77 2.15
N TYR A 45 10.92 17.00 2.08
CA TYR A 45 9.62 17.48 2.50
C TYR A 45 9.07 18.42 1.42
N ALA A 46 7.76 18.39 1.20
CA ALA A 46 7.04 19.38 0.40
C ALA A 46 5.93 19.96 1.27
N ALA A 47 5.93 21.28 1.44
CA ALA A 47 4.88 22.01 2.12
C ALA A 47 3.99 22.71 1.11
N PHE A 48 2.69 22.55 1.24
CA PHE A 48 1.70 23.34 0.52
C PHE A 48 0.98 24.28 1.48
N ASN A 49 0.88 25.53 1.10
CA ASN A 49 0.05 26.53 1.77
C ASN A 49 -0.88 27.17 0.74
N LEU A 50 -2.19 26.91 0.86
CA LEU A 50 -3.21 27.48 0.01
C LEU A 50 -3.42 28.95 0.41
N ASP A 51 -2.54 29.81 -0.06
CA ASP A 51 -2.60 31.24 0.16
C ASP A 51 -2.96 31.96 -1.17
N SER A 52 -3.60 33.12 -1.08
CA SER A 52 -3.96 33.94 -2.25
C SER A 52 -2.78 34.73 -2.83
N ASN A 53 -1.54 34.26 -2.62
CA ASN A 53 -0.35 34.98 -3.07
C ASN A 53 -0.22 34.90 -4.60
N ASN A 54 0.13 36.04 -5.21
CA ASN A 54 0.29 36.15 -6.66
C ASN A 54 1.70 35.77 -7.15
N TYR A 55 2.58 35.37 -6.25
CA TYR A 55 3.97 35.01 -6.56
C TYR A 55 4.15 33.50 -6.60
N TYR A 56 4.99 33.04 -7.53
CA TYR A 56 5.57 31.71 -7.49
C TYR A 56 6.86 31.74 -6.68
N THR A 57 7.03 30.75 -5.83
CA THR A 57 8.33 30.41 -5.25
C THR A 57 9.03 29.42 -6.18
N ILE A 58 10.19 29.80 -6.71
CA ILE A 58 11.00 28.96 -7.60
C ILE A 58 12.29 28.62 -6.86
N LYS A 59 12.61 27.33 -6.76
CA LYS A 59 13.87 26.86 -6.17
C LYS A 59 14.71 26.13 -7.21
N THR A 60 15.98 26.49 -7.25
CA THR A 60 16.93 25.97 -8.22
C THR A 60 18.18 25.49 -7.53
N PHE A 61 18.67 24.33 -7.94
CA PHE A 61 20.07 24.00 -7.72
C PHE A 61 20.87 24.55 -8.89
N PHE A 62 21.88 25.38 -8.62
CA PHE A 62 22.65 26.04 -9.67
C PHE A 62 24.13 26.17 -9.30
N ASN A 63 24.97 25.76 -10.25
CA ASN A 63 26.43 25.77 -10.15
C ASN A 63 27.01 27.09 -10.68
N GLY A 64 26.47 28.21 -10.19
CA GLY A 64 26.90 29.55 -10.56
C GLY A 64 26.49 30.57 -9.49
N THR A 65 26.55 31.84 -9.87
CA THR A 65 26.20 33.00 -9.04
C THR A 65 24.74 33.39 -9.18
N GLU A 66 24.25 34.18 -8.22
CA GLU A 66 22.90 34.74 -8.25
C GLU A 66 22.65 35.60 -9.51
N ASP A 67 23.63 36.41 -9.92
CA ASP A 67 23.49 37.31 -11.07
C ASP A 67 23.38 36.54 -12.40
N GLU A 68 24.12 35.44 -12.54
CA GLU A 68 24.08 34.59 -13.73
C GLU A 68 22.69 33.95 -13.92
N ILE A 69 22.12 33.39 -12.86
CA ILE A 69 20.80 32.76 -12.96
C ILE A 69 19.68 33.80 -13.13
N LYS A 70 19.78 34.98 -12.49
CA LYS A 70 18.85 36.10 -12.75
C LYS A 70 18.88 36.52 -14.21
N LYS A 71 20.06 36.53 -14.84
CA LYS A 71 20.19 36.86 -16.28
C LYS A 71 19.47 35.82 -17.15
N ILE A 72 19.63 34.52 -16.87
CA ILE A 72 18.92 33.45 -17.58
C ILE A 72 17.39 33.63 -17.44
N PHE A 73 16.90 33.93 -16.24
CA PHE A 73 15.48 34.25 -16.04
C PHE A 73 15.05 35.49 -16.86
N ALA A 74 15.84 36.57 -16.83
CA ALA A 74 15.52 37.82 -17.51
C ALA A 74 15.48 37.66 -19.05
N GLU A 75 16.36 36.85 -19.63
CA GLU A 75 16.36 36.51 -21.07
C GLU A 75 15.05 35.83 -21.52
N LYS A 76 14.35 35.18 -20.58
CA LYS A 76 13.04 34.57 -20.78
C LYS A 76 11.88 35.42 -20.26
N GLY A 77 12.14 36.69 -19.96
CA GLY A 77 11.13 37.65 -19.49
C GLY A 77 10.67 37.44 -18.04
N ILE A 78 11.46 36.71 -17.24
CA ILE A 78 11.19 36.47 -15.83
C ILE A 78 12.13 37.32 -14.98
N TYR A 79 11.55 38.12 -14.08
CA TYR A 79 12.30 39.05 -13.23
C TYR A 79 12.08 38.68 -11.76
N PRO A 80 13.03 37.99 -11.11
CA PRO A 80 12.92 37.64 -9.70
C PRO A 80 13.08 38.86 -8.78
N ASP A 81 12.18 39.00 -7.79
CA ASP A 81 12.18 40.13 -6.86
C ASP A 81 13.16 39.90 -5.70
N ASN A 82 12.97 38.80 -4.96
CA ASN A 82 13.76 38.44 -3.78
C ASN A 82 14.51 37.13 -4.00
N VAL A 83 15.78 37.09 -3.60
CA VAL A 83 16.60 35.88 -3.60
C VAL A 83 17.00 35.53 -2.18
N THR A 84 16.77 34.27 -1.82
CA THR A 84 17.29 33.69 -0.59
C THR A 84 18.14 32.46 -0.91
N PHE A 85 19.09 32.20 -0.02
CA PHE A 85 20.00 31.06 -0.12
C PHE A 85 19.65 30.04 0.96
N GLU A 86 19.50 28.79 0.55
CA GLU A 86 19.37 27.64 1.45
C GLU A 86 20.57 26.70 1.24
N ASP A 87 21.25 26.33 2.31
CA ASP A 87 22.31 25.33 2.26
C ASP A 87 21.68 23.93 2.13
N ALA A 88 21.88 23.28 0.98
CA ALA A 88 21.43 21.92 0.70
C ALA A 88 22.58 20.89 0.81
N GLY A 89 23.63 21.21 1.56
CA GLY A 89 24.84 20.41 1.70
C GLY A 89 25.82 20.69 0.56
N ASN A 90 26.05 19.70 -0.31
CA ASN A 90 27.03 19.81 -1.40
C ASN A 90 26.57 20.69 -2.60
N THR A 91 25.46 21.41 -2.49
CA THR A 91 24.88 22.18 -3.61
C THR A 91 24.22 23.45 -3.12
N LYS A 92 24.40 24.54 -3.87
CA LYS A 92 23.73 25.82 -3.62
C LYS A 92 22.28 25.75 -4.08
N SER A 93 21.35 26.03 -3.17
CA SER A 93 19.92 26.18 -3.49
C SER A 93 19.53 27.65 -3.45
N TYR A 94 19.22 28.22 -4.62
CA TYR A 94 18.67 29.57 -4.74
C TYR A 94 17.15 29.50 -4.75
N CYS A 95 16.51 30.39 -4.00
CA CYS A 95 15.06 30.50 -3.90
C CYS A 95 14.63 31.90 -4.33
N PHE A 96 13.72 31.95 -5.30
CA PHE A 96 13.26 33.16 -5.98
C PHE A 96 11.75 33.34 -5.78
N ASN A 97 11.32 34.57 -5.50
CA ASN A 97 9.92 34.95 -5.65
C ASN A 97 9.71 35.65 -6.98
N VAL A 98 8.74 35.18 -7.75
CA VAL A 98 8.48 35.64 -9.11
C VAL A 98 7.00 35.87 -9.34
N SER A 99 6.63 37.04 -9.84
CA SER A 99 5.29 37.26 -10.40
C SER A 99 5.21 36.64 -11.79
N LEU A 100 4.62 35.45 -11.92
CA LEU A 100 4.40 34.80 -13.22
C LEU A 100 2.99 35.06 -13.72
N TYR A 101 2.87 35.67 -14.91
CA TYR A 101 1.65 35.69 -15.71
C TYR A 101 1.82 34.76 -16.91
N ASN A 102 1.26 33.53 -16.84
CA ASN A 102 1.23 32.56 -17.95
C ASN A 102 2.58 32.26 -18.64
N ASN A 103 3.66 32.10 -17.89
CA ASN A 103 5.00 31.78 -18.40
C ASN A 103 5.50 30.39 -17.95
N GLU A 104 4.62 29.39 -17.88
CA GLU A 104 5.02 28.03 -17.51
C GLU A 104 6.01 27.43 -18.51
N ASP A 105 5.77 27.63 -19.81
CA ASP A 105 6.64 27.12 -20.88
C ASP A 105 8.04 27.76 -20.80
N ALA A 106 8.14 29.04 -20.41
CA ALA A 106 9.42 29.71 -20.22
C ALA A 106 10.24 29.06 -19.10
N LEU A 107 9.59 28.61 -18.01
CA LEU A 107 10.28 27.88 -16.94
C LEU A 107 10.72 26.49 -17.38
N ASP A 108 9.91 25.78 -18.17
CA ASP A 108 10.31 24.50 -18.75
C ASP A 108 11.53 24.69 -19.67
N GLU A 109 11.56 25.74 -20.50
CA GLU A 109 12.73 26.07 -21.35
C GLU A 109 13.99 26.39 -20.54
N ILE A 110 13.88 27.19 -19.47
CA ILE A 110 15.02 27.44 -18.57
C ILE A 110 15.49 26.13 -17.96
N ASN A 111 14.56 25.28 -17.53
CA ASN A 111 14.90 24.01 -16.89
C ASN A 111 15.57 23.04 -17.86
N ASP A 112 15.20 23.08 -19.15
CA ASP A 112 15.88 22.37 -20.24
C ASP A 112 17.31 22.92 -20.42
N GLU A 113 17.47 24.24 -20.54
CA GLU A 113 18.77 24.91 -20.72
C GLU A 113 19.74 24.60 -19.56
N LEU A 114 19.29 24.76 -18.32
CA LEU A 114 20.10 24.52 -17.13
C LEU A 114 20.60 23.07 -17.06
N TRP A 115 19.73 22.11 -17.41
CA TRP A 115 20.08 20.70 -17.32
C TRP A 115 20.98 20.25 -18.47
N ILE A 116 20.68 20.66 -19.71
CA ILE A 116 21.48 20.30 -20.90
C ILE A 116 22.90 20.87 -20.78
N ASN A 117 23.04 22.08 -20.24
CA ASN A 117 24.33 22.71 -20.00
C ASN A 117 25.06 22.17 -18.76
N GLY A 118 24.42 21.30 -17.97
CA GLY A 118 24.98 20.78 -16.71
C GLY A 118 25.18 21.86 -15.63
N SER A 119 24.51 23.01 -15.77
CA SER A 119 24.67 24.17 -14.88
C SER A 119 23.68 24.17 -13.73
N GLY A 120 22.53 23.49 -13.83
CA GLY A 120 21.58 23.40 -12.73
C GLY A 120 20.27 22.69 -13.05
N ARG A 121 19.29 22.84 -12.15
CA ARG A 121 17.92 22.35 -12.31
C ARG A 121 16.95 23.15 -11.44
N ILE A 122 15.82 23.54 -12.02
CA ILE A 122 14.64 23.99 -11.25
C ILE A 122 13.98 22.74 -10.67
N TYR A 123 13.98 22.63 -9.34
CA TYR A 123 13.47 21.43 -8.65
C TYR A 123 12.18 21.70 -7.87
N SER A 124 11.76 22.96 -7.76
CA SER A 124 10.50 23.40 -7.16
C SER A 124 10.05 24.67 -7.88
N ALA A 125 8.78 24.73 -8.27
CA ALA A 125 8.16 25.97 -8.73
C ALA A 125 6.69 25.90 -8.34
N GLY A 126 6.12 26.89 -7.65
CA GLY A 126 4.69 26.84 -7.31
C GLY A 126 4.23 28.04 -6.51
N LYS A 127 2.92 28.28 -6.48
CA LYS A 127 2.33 29.36 -5.67
C LYS A 127 2.20 28.95 -4.21
N SER A 128 1.70 27.74 -3.98
CA SER A 128 1.53 27.16 -2.64
C SER A 128 2.67 26.23 -2.23
N LEU A 129 3.43 25.70 -3.20
CA LEU A 129 4.39 24.62 -2.99
C LEU A 129 5.80 25.12 -2.66
N ASN A 130 6.35 24.58 -1.58
CA ASN A 130 7.76 24.67 -1.23
C ASN A 130 8.36 23.29 -1.02
N VAL A 131 9.31 22.89 -1.87
CA VAL A 131 10.09 21.65 -1.70
C VAL A 131 11.38 21.93 -0.92
N PHE A 132 11.69 21.04 0.01
CA PHE A 132 12.90 21.02 0.82
C PHE A 132 13.52 19.63 0.71
N LYS A 133 14.67 19.49 0.05
CA LYS A 133 15.25 18.17 -0.18
C LYS A 133 16.77 18.22 -0.22
N GLY A 134 17.39 17.15 0.28
CA GLY A 134 18.83 17.06 0.42
C GLY A 134 19.32 15.62 0.48
N VAL A 135 20.63 15.46 0.64
CA VAL A 135 21.28 14.19 0.98
C VAL A 135 21.38 14.13 2.51
N GLY A 136 20.95 13.03 3.11
CA GLY A 136 20.90 12.85 4.57
C GLY A 136 19.67 12.07 5.03
N PHE A 137 19.62 11.75 6.32
CA PHE A 137 18.45 11.15 6.95
C PHE A 137 17.31 12.17 7.15
N PRO A 138 16.07 11.72 7.43
CA PRO A 138 14.93 12.61 7.66
C PRO A 138 15.20 13.73 8.66
N ALA A 139 15.77 13.39 9.82
CA ALA A 139 16.09 14.37 10.84
C ALA A 139 17.15 15.39 10.41
N ASP A 140 18.14 15.00 9.60
CA ASP A 140 19.22 15.88 9.15
C ASP A 140 18.70 16.91 8.16
N VAL A 141 17.92 16.45 7.16
CA VAL A 141 17.26 17.34 6.20
C VAL A 141 16.24 18.24 6.89
N ALA A 142 15.50 17.72 7.87
CA ALA A 142 14.57 18.53 8.65
C ALA A 142 15.25 19.67 9.42
N ARG A 143 16.45 19.44 10.00
CA ARG A 143 17.22 20.50 10.66
C ARG A 143 17.77 21.51 9.65
N ALA A 144 18.33 21.03 8.54
CA ALA A 144 18.94 21.90 7.52
C ALA A 144 17.96 22.94 6.95
N PHE A 145 16.71 22.54 6.73
CA PHE A 145 15.67 23.42 6.18
C PHE A 145 14.71 23.99 7.24
N ASN A 146 15.05 23.84 8.53
CA ASN A 146 14.23 24.22 9.67
C ASN A 146 12.75 23.77 9.58
N ILE A 147 12.52 22.49 9.27
CA ILE A 147 11.18 21.93 9.10
C ILE A 147 10.43 21.85 10.44
N TYR A 148 11.13 21.64 11.55
CA TYR A 148 10.51 21.50 12.88
C TYR A 148 9.68 22.72 13.29
N ASP A 149 10.09 23.91 12.85
CA ASP A 149 9.43 25.18 13.18
C ASP A 149 8.42 25.65 12.12
N LYS A 150 8.21 24.88 11.04
CA LYS A 150 7.30 25.25 9.95
C LYS A 150 5.91 24.66 10.12
N GLU A 151 4.94 25.27 9.46
CA GLU A 151 3.57 24.75 9.36
C GLU A 151 3.10 24.78 7.90
N ALA A 152 2.22 23.84 7.53
CA ALA A 152 1.64 23.78 6.20
C ALA A 152 0.19 23.26 6.22
N ASP A 153 -0.59 23.58 5.19
CA ASP A 153 -1.92 22.99 4.98
C ASP A 153 -1.81 21.52 4.54
N MET A 154 -0.76 21.19 3.79
CA MET A 154 -0.44 19.82 3.40
C MET A 154 1.07 19.60 3.40
N TRP A 155 1.49 18.44 3.89
CA TRP A 155 2.86 17.96 3.83
C TRP A 155 2.95 16.67 3.04
N LEU A 156 3.95 16.57 2.17
CA LEU A 156 4.50 15.29 1.71
C LEU A 156 5.92 15.13 2.24
N ALA A 157 6.31 13.94 2.64
CA ALA A 157 7.66 13.66 3.13
C ALA A 157 8.15 12.30 2.64
N HIS A 158 9.46 12.19 2.44
CA HIS A 158 10.09 11.01 1.87
C HIS A 158 11.45 10.70 2.50
N THR A 159 11.71 9.42 2.76
CA THR A 159 13.05 8.88 3.04
C THR A 159 13.43 7.86 1.98
N ARG A 160 14.64 7.98 1.42
CA ARG A 160 15.01 7.32 0.17
C ARG A 160 15.91 6.13 0.39
N GLN A 161 15.65 5.04 -0.34
CA GLN A 161 16.65 4.02 -0.61
C GLN A 161 16.99 4.03 -2.11
N PRO A 162 18.20 4.45 -2.53
CA PRO A 162 18.56 4.47 -3.94
C PRO A 162 18.59 3.06 -4.53
N THR A 163 17.89 2.87 -5.64
CA THR A 163 17.91 1.64 -6.44
C THR A 163 18.63 1.86 -7.77
N ASN A 164 18.30 2.94 -8.49
CA ASN A 164 18.71 3.14 -9.88
C ASN A 164 19.51 4.44 -10.16
N SER A 165 19.73 5.31 -9.16
CA SER A 165 20.53 6.53 -9.36
C SER A 165 21.53 6.77 -8.22
N PRO A 166 22.65 7.50 -8.49
CA PRO A 166 23.84 7.49 -7.62
C PRO A 166 23.61 8.00 -6.20
N GLY A 167 22.53 8.74 -5.93
CA GLY A 167 22.18 9.21 -4.57
C GLY A 167 23.14 10.24 -3.98
N ASN A 168 24.07 10.77 -4.78
CA ASN A 168 25.14 11.66 -4.30
C ASN A 168 24.75 13.14 -4.30
N TYR A 169 23.66 13.50 -4.98
CA TYR A 169 23.22 14.88 -5.10
C TYR A 169 21.73 15.05 -4.76
N PRO A 170 21.33 16.21 -4.21
CA PRO A 170 19.95 16.53 -3.86
C PRO A 170 18.95 16.45 -5.03
N TYR A 171 19.40 16.59 -6.29
CA TYR A 171 18.51 16.55 -7.46
C TYR A 171 17.71 15.23 -7.53
N TRP A 172 18.32 14.12 -7.08
CA TRP A 172 17.70 12.79 -7.09
C TRP A 172 16.92 12.46 -5.82
N SER A 173 16.94 13.33 -4.81
CA SER A 173 16.09 13.18 -3.64
C SER A 173 14.65 13.56 -3.99
N HIS A 174 13.71 12.85 -3.39
CA HIS A 174 12.31 13.24 -3.36
C HIS A 174 12.10 14.35 -2.32
N PRO A 175 10.99 15.12 -2.41
CA PRO A 175 9.96 15.09 -3.46
C PRO A 175 10.43 15.58 -4.84
N PHE A 176 9.76 15.11 -5.88
CA PHE A 176 9.82 15.69 -7.23
C PHE A 176 8.59 16.56 -7.46
N SER A 177 8.72 17.64 -8.22
CA SER A 177 7.61 18.55 -8.47
C SER A 177 7.56 19.02 -9.90
N SER A 178 6.35 19.40 -10.32
CA SER A 178 6.09 20.12 -11.56
C SER A 178 5.01 21.15 -11.28
N PHE A 179 5.39 22.42 -11.19
CA PHE A 179 4.51 23.49 -10.75
C PHE A 179 3.84 23.16 -9.39
N ASN A 180 2.54 23.43 -9.27
CA ASN A 180 1.71 23.19 -8.09
C ASN A 180 1.47 21.70 -7.77
N ILE A 181 2.34 20.80 -8.23
CA ILE A 181 2.30 19.36 -8.00
C ILE A 181 3.61 18.93 -7.34
N ALA A 182 3.52 18.14 -6.27
CA ALA A 182 4.64 17.43 -5.67
C ALA A 182 4.34 15.94 -5.53
N ILE A 183 5.36 15.11 -5.69
CA ILE A 183 5.25 13.67 -5.74
C ILE A 183 6.33 13.01 -4.89
N VAL A 184 5.90 12.03 -4.08
CA VAL A 184 6.77 11.08 -3.39
C VAL A 184 6.38 9.65 -3.78
N HIS A 185 7.38 8.80 -3.98
CA HIS A 185 7.20 7.49 -4.61
C HIS A 185 8.06 6.43 -3.92
N ASN A 186 7.46 5.28 -3.64
CA ASN A 186 8.16 4.08 -3.20
C ASN A 186 7.88 2.98 -4.22
N GLY A 187 8.90 2.54 -4.94
CA GLY A 187 8.69 1.64 -6.07
C GLY A 187 9.74 1.74 -7.15
N ASP A 188 9.49 1.02 -8.24
CA ASP A 188 10.24 1.06 -9.50
C ASP A 188 9.23 0.91 -10.64
N ILE A 189 9.14 1.92 -11.52
CA ILE A 189 8.10 2.00 -12.54
C ILE A 189 8.62 1.36 -13.82
N SER A 190 8.14 0.15 -14.13
CA SER A 190 8.54 -0.57 -15.35
C SER A 190 8.07 0.13 -16.62
N SER A 191 7.03 0.96 -16.54
CA SER A 191 6.53 1.77 -17.65
C SER A 191 7.32 3.06 -17.90
N PHE A 192 8.41 3.33 -17.16
CA PHE A 192 9.18 4.57 -17.21
C PHE A 192 9.49 5.03 -18.64
N GLY A 193 10.02 4.13 -19.48
CA GLY A 193 10.36 4.44 -20.87
C GLY A 193 9.14 4.87 -21.68
N ALA A 194 8.02 4.15 -21.57
CA ALA A 194 6.78 4.51 -22.28
C ALA A 194 6.19 5.84 -21.79
N ASN A 195 6.27 6.10 -20.48
CA ASN A 195 5.81 7.36 -19.88
C ASN A 195 6.67 8.54 -20.34
N ARG A 196 7.99 8.38 -20.38
CA ARG A 196 8.92 9.39 -20.86
C ARG A 196 8.72 9.69 -22.35
N GLU A 197 8.61 8.66 -23.20
CA GLU A 197 8.37 8.86 -24.64
C GLU A 197 7.03 9.54 -24.91
N PHE A 198 6.00 9.27 -24.12
CA PHE A 198 4.73 9.99 -24.19
C PHE A 198 4.91 11.49 -23.94
N LEU A 199 5.69 11.88 -22.92
CA LEU A 199 5.99 13.28 -22.64
C LEU A 199 6.87 13.95 -23.71
N ILE A 200 7.85 13.23 -24.25
CA ILE A 200 8.69 13.72 -25.34
C ILE A 200 7.86 14.00 -26.58
N SER A 201 6.90 13.13 -26.89
CA SER A 201 5.96 13.35 -28.00
C SER A 201 5.08 14.60 -27.83
N ARG A 202 5.01 15.14 -26.61
CA ARG A 202 4.31 16.39 -26.25
C ARG A 202 5.25 17.60 -26.08
N GLY A 203 6.52 17.46 -26.46
CA GLY A 203 7.46 18.57 -26.54
C GLY A 203 8.41 18.72 -25.37
N MET A 204 8.32 17.89 -24.32
CA MET A 204 9.26 17.91 -23.20
C MET A 204 10.63 17.34 -23.59
N ARG A 205 11.73 18.00 -23.20
CA ARG A 205 13.07 17.65 -23.69
C ARG A 205 14.04 17.20 -22.61
N SER A 206 13.92 17.72 -21.38
CA SER A 206 14.86 17.43 -20.29
C SER A 206 14.24 16.68 -19.10
N PHE A 207 14.97 15.66 -18.64
CA PHE A 207 14.64 14.87 -17.46
C PHE A 207 15.92 14.56 -16.68
N VAL A 208 15.85 14.55 -15.34
CA VAL A 208 16.93 14.12 -14.46
C VAL A 208 17.09 12.60 -14.38
N GLY A 209 16.22 11.86 -15.08
CA GLY A 209 16.30 10.41 -15.24
C GLY A 209 15.71 9.63 -14.08
N THR A 210 14.61 10.10 -13.49
CA THR A 210 13.88 9.36 -12.45
C THR A 210 12.40 9.22 -12.77
N ASP A 211 11.80 8.10 -12.38
CA ASP A 211 10.38 7.83 -12.62
C ASP A 211 9.49 8.88 -11.98
N SER A 212 9.84 9.32 -10.78
CA SER A 212 9.02 10.26 -9.99
C SER A 212 8.93 11.64 -10.62
N GLU A 213 9.99 12.10 -11.29
CA GLU A 213 9.94 13.33 -12.08
C GLU A 213 9.01 13.16 -13.30
N VAL A 214 9.18 12.06 -14.04
CA VAL A 214 8.33 11.75 -15.20
C VAL A 214 6.86 11.69 -14.77
N ILE A 215 6.54 11.10 -13.62
CA ILE A 215 5.18 11.05 -13.09
C ILE A 215 4.65 12.47 -12.77
N ALA A 216 5.48 13.38 -12.23
CA ALA A 216 5.04 14.74 -11.90
C ALA A 216 4.64 15.51 -13.16
N PHE A 217 5.45 15.40 -14.21
CA PHE A 217 5.13 15.97 -15.51
C PHE A 217 3.94 15.28 -16.18
N LEU A 218 3.85 13.96 -16.09
CA LEU A 218 2.73 13.19 -16.64
C LEU A 218 1.39 13.60 -16.04
N PHE A 219 1.34 13.77 -14.72
CA PHE A 219 0.14 14.22 -14.04
C PHE A 219 -0.25 15.63 -14.46
N ARG A 220 0.72 16.56 -14.55
CA ARG A 220 0.49 17.92 -15.08
C ARG A 220 -0.10 17.89 -16.49
N GLU A 221 0.49 17.12 -17.40
CA GLU A 221 0.04 17.02 -18.79
C GLU A 221 -1.37 16.41 -18.90
N LEU A 222 -1.73 15.46 -18.04
CA LEU A 222 -3.08 14.91 -18.01
C LEU A 222 -4.12 15.92 -17.50
N LEU A 223 -3.77 16.77 -16.54
CA LEU A 223 -4.66 17.81 -16.01
C LEU A 223 -4.95 18.94 -17.01
N ARG A 224 -4.11 19.11 -18.05
CA ARG A 224 -4.39 20.02 -19.16
C ARG A 224 -5.53 19.51 -20.05
N ASP A 225 -5.66 18.19 -20.17
CA ASP A 225 -6.64 17.52 -21.04
C ASP A 225 -7.91 17.05 -20.28
N PHE A 226 -7.81 16.81 -18.97
CA PHE A 226 -8.83 16.11 -18.19
C PHE A 226 -9.01 16.66 -16.77
N ASP A 227 -10.16 16.34 -16.18
CA ASP A 227 -10.37 16.52 -14.75
C ASP A 227 -9.48 15.59 -13.91
N LEU A 228 -9.32 15.95 -12.63
CA LEU A 228 -8.50 15.23 -11.66
C LEU A 228 -8.80 13.72 -11.58
N ILE A 229 -10.08 13.35 -11.53
CA ILE A 229 -10.48 11.95 -11.34
C ILE A 229 -10.14 11.14 -12.61
N THR A 230 -10.38 11.72 -13.77
CA THR A 230 -10.03 11.10 -15.05
C THR A 230 -8.51 10.93 -15.19
N ALA A 231 -7.71 11.94 -14.84
CA ALA A 231 -6.25 11.85 -14.83
C ALA A 231 -5.75 10.70 -13.92
N VAL A 232 -6.27 10.63 -12.68
CA VAL A 232 -5.96 9.55 -11.73
C VAL A 232 -6.34 8.17 -12.27
N LYS A 233 -7.50 8.04 -12.90
CA LYS A 233 -7.97 6.78 -13.51
C LYS A 233 -7.10 6.35 -14.69
N ILE A 234 -6.60 7.28 -15.50
CA ILE A 234 -5.67 6.98 -16.60
C ILE A 234 -4.37 6.40 -16.01
N MET A 235 -3.73 7.12 -15.08
CA MET A 235 -2.43 6.70 -14.50
C MET A 235 -2.52 5.36 -13.78
N SER A 236 -3.60 5.13 -13.03
CA SER A 236 -3.82 3.87 -12.28
C SER A 236 -4.40 2.72 -13.12
N ASN A 237 -4.58 2.91 -14.43
CA ASN A 237 -5.20 1.91 -15.33
C ASN A 237 -6.63 1.49 -14.91
N ASN A 238 -7.39 2.43 -14.33
CA ASN A 238 -8.80 2.30 -13.92
C ASN A 238 -9.76 3.09 -14.84
N CYS A 239 -9.28 3.58 -15.99
CA CYS A 239 -10.12 4.20 -17.00
C CYS A 239 -10.87 3.14 -17.82
N ASP A 240 -12.21 3.19 -17.78
CA ASP A 240 -13.09 2.25 -18.49
C ASP A 240 -13.30 2.63 -19.96
N ASP A 241 -13.03 3.88 -20.35
CA ASP A 241 -13.19 4.34 -21.73
C ASP A 241 -12.08 3.74 -22.63
N PRO A 242 -12.43 2.90 -23.62
CA PRO A 242 -11.45 2.23 -24.46
C PRO A 242 -10.67 3.20 -25.37
N VAL A 243 -11.28 4.32 -25.77
CA VAL A 243 -10.65 5.33 -26.63
C VAL A 243 -9.60 6.11 -25.85
N ILE A 244 -9.95 6.58 -24.65
CA ILE A 244 -9.00 7.27 -23.76
C ILE A 244 -7.86 6.32 -23.40
N LYS A 245 -8.18 5.08 -23.00
CA LYS A 245 -7.18 4.08 -22.67
C LYS A 245 -6.20 3.80 -23.81
N TYR A 246 -6.68 3.75 -25.05
CA TYR A 246 -5.82 3.55 -26.22
C TYR A 246 -4.93 4.76 -26.51
N LYS A 247 -5.50 5.97 -26.48
CA LYS A 247 -4.80 7.23 -26.80
C LYS A 247 -3.77 7.61 -25.73
N TYR A 248 -4.08 7.35 -24.47
CA TYR A 248 -3.23 7.68 -23.30
C TYR A 248 -2.56 6.45 -22.69
N ARG A 249 -2.42 5.36 -23.44
CA ARG A 249 -1.72 4.15 -22.96
C ARG A 249 -0.29 4.41 -22.50
N GLY A 250 0.37 5.40 -23.10
CA GLY A 250 1.71 5.85 -22.70
C GLY A 250 1.73 6.57 -21.35
N ALA A 251 0.57 6.97 -20.80
CA ALA A 251 0.44 7.62 -19.50
C ALA A 251 0.04 6.65 -18.37
N VAL A 252 -0.13 5.37 -18.67
CA VAL A 252 -0.46 4.35 -17.67
C VAL A 252 0.80 3.97 -16.90
N LEU A 253 0.69 3.89 -15.57
CA LEU A 253 1.77 3.42 -14.70
C LEU A 253 1.71 1.90 -14.54
N ASP A 254 2.87 1.26 -14.61
CA ASP A 254 3.05 -0.17 -14.37
C ASP A 254 4.34 -0.45 -13.58
N GLY A 255 4.42 -1.62 -12.95
CA GLY A 255 5.47 -1.99 -12.01
C GLY A 255 5.09 -1.79 -10.55
N PRO A 256 5.94 -2.18 -9.59
CA PRO A 256 5.69 -2.01 -8.16
C PRO A 256 5.73 -0.54 -7.76
N TYR A 257 4.62 0.03 -7.28
CA TYR A 257 4.62 1.42 -6.79
C TYR A 257 3.57 1.70 -5.72
N THR A 258 3.94 2.60 -4.82
CA THR A 258 3.03 3.46 -4.05
C THR A 258 3.43 4.90 -4.30
N LEU A 259 2.45 5.73 -4.64
CA LEU A 259 2.64 7.12 -5.01
C LEU A 259 1.77 8.02 -4.15
N ILE A 260 2.33 9.11 -3.62
CA ILE A 260 1.54 10.21 -3.06
C ILE A 260 1.74 11.43 -3.94
N ILE A 261 0.64 12.02 -4.39
CA ILE A 261 0.60 13.26 -5.16
C ILE A 261 -0.10 14.32 -4.31
N GLY A 262 0.59 15.42 -4.07
CA GLY A 262 0.01 16.67 -3.57
C GLY A 262 -0.22 17.59 -4.74
N TYR A 263 -1.43 18.14 -4.85
CA TYR A 263 -1.83 18.99 -5.95
C TYR A 263 -2.63 20.18 -5.45
N ASP A 264 -2.23 21.38 -5.88
CA ASP A 264 -2.99 22.61 -5.70
C ASP A 264 -3.65 23.01 -7.02
N SER A 265 -4.99 22.99 -7.04
CA SER A 265 -5.81 23.41 -8.19
C SER A 265 -5.99 24.92 -8.31
N GLY A 266 -5.44 25.69 -7.36
CA GLY A 266 -5.61 27.13 -7.18
C GLY A 266 -6.75 27.48 -6.22
N ASP A 267 -7.77 26.63 -6.11
CA ASP A 267 -8.90 26.81 -5.21
C ASP A 267 -8.96 25.77 -4.08
N ASP A 268 -8.25 24.65 -4.18
CA ASP A 268 -8.32 23.55 -3.23
C ASP A 268 -7.02 22.73 -3.26
N LEU A 269 -6.75 22.02 -2.16
CA LEU A 269 -5.62 21.10 -2.06
C LEU A 269 -6.12 19.66 -2.11
N TYR A 270 -5.50 18.87 -2.98
CA TYR A 270 -5.78 17.46 -3.15
C TYR A 270 -4.56 16.62 -2.76
N MET A 271 -4.81 15.60 -1.94
CA MET A 271 -3.83 14.58 -1.61
C MET A 271 -4.32 13.24 -2.16
N ILE A 272 -3.52 12.63 -3.03
CA ILE A 272 -3.89 11.47 -3.83
C ILE A 272 -2.90 10.34 -3.56
N CYS A 273 -3.40 9.11 -3.39
CA CYS A 273 -2.57 7.91 -3.34
C CYS A 273 -2.88 6.97 -4.50
N LEU A 274 -1.86 6.48 -5.20
CA LEU A 274 -1.98 5.42 -6.20
C LEU A 274 -1.14 4.20 -5.79
N THR A 275 -1.64 2.99 -6.06
CA THR A 275 -0.88 1.74 -5.90
C THR A 275 -0.96 0.90 -7.15
N ASP A 276 0.08 0.10 -7.38
CA ASP A 276 0.07 -0.93 -8.42
C ASP A 276 -1.00 -2.02 -8.17
N LYS A 277 -1.35 -2.77 -9.22
CA LYS A 277 -2.41 -3.80 -9.19
C LYS A 277 -2.12 -4.97 -8.27
N THR A 278 -0.87 -5.18 -7.94
CA THR A 278 -0.41 -6.25 -7.05
C THR A 278 -0.11 -5.76 -5.64
N LYS A 279 -0.10 -4.44 -5.42
CA LYS A 279 0.26 -3.76 -4.16
C LYS A 279 1.57 -4.31 -3.58
N LEU A 280 2.64 -4.21 -4.37
CA LEU A 280 3.96 -4.72 -3.97
C LEU A 280 4.69 -3.79 -2.99
N ARG A 281 4.13 -2.62 -2.74
CA ARG A 281 4.65 -1.61 -1.81
C ARG A 281 3.57 -1.29 -0.78
N PRO A 282 3.93 -1.22 0.52
CA PRO A 282 2.95 -1.05 1.58
C PRO A 282 2.46 0.39 1.63
N VAL A 283 1.20 0.54 1.99
CA VAL A 283 0.57 1.83 2.26
C VAL A 283 -0.64 1.66 3.19
N ILE A 284 -0.73 2.56 4.15
CA ILE A 284 -1.84 2.72 5.07
C ILE A 284 -2.42 4.12 4.89
N LEU A 285 -3.74 4.18 4.88
CA LEU A 285 -4.53 5.40 4.81
C LEU A 285 -5.08 5.69 6.20
N GLY A 286 -5.39 6.95 6.48
CA GLY A 286 -6.02 7.31 7.74
C GLY A 286 -6.76 8.63 7.71
N SER A 287 -7.60 8.83 8.72
CA SER A 287 -8.21 10.13 9.01
C SER A 287 -8.52 10.26 10.50
N ASP A 288 -8.44 11.48 11.00
CA ASP A 288 -8.93 11.86 12.32
C ASP A 288 -9.81 13.11 12.23
N GLU A 289 -10.10 13.77 13.34
CA GLU A 289 -10.91 15.00 13.36
C GLU A 289 -10.27 16.18 12.61
N ASN A 290 -8.95 16.22 12.44
CA ASN A 290 -8.21 17.36 11.90
C ASN A 290 -7.58 17.11 10.53
N ASN A 291 -7.29 15.85 10.17
CA ASN A 291 -6.40 15.50 9.07
C ASN A 291 -6.84 14.25 8.30
N TYR A 292 -6.31 14.15 7.08
CA TYR A 292 -6.23 12.96 6.25
C TYR A 292 -4.77 12.53 6.13
N TYR A 293 -4.53 11.22 6.08
CA TYR A 293 -3.21 10.64 6.12
C TYR A 293 -3.00 9.60 5.02
N ILE A 294 -1.80 9.59 4.46
CA ILE A 294 -1.26 8.48 3.67
C ILE A 294 0.15 8.20 4.21
N ALA A 295 0.44 6.98 4.61
CA ALA A 295 1.73 6.62 5.17
C ALA A 295 2.17 5.26 4.66
N SER A 296 3.46 4.99 4.71
CA SER A 296 3.94 3.63 4.43
C SER A 296 3.65 2.66 5.56
N GLU A 297 3.66 3.14 6.80
CA GLU A 297 3.42 2.34 8.00
C GLU A 297 2.51 3.08 8.98
N GLU A 298 1.70 2.32 9.72
CA GLU A 298 0.68 2.83 10.64
C GLU A 298 1.27 3.66 11.80
N ASN A 299 2.49 3.34 12.23
CA ASN A 299 3.20 4.06 13.29
C ASN A 299 3.39 5.55 12.96
N GLN A 300 3.59 5.90 11.69
CA GLN A 300 3.77 7.29 11.25
C GLN A 300 2.50 8.11 11.51
N ILE A 301 1.32 7.54 11.24
CA ILE A 301 0.02 8.19 11.45
C ILE A 301 -0.25 8.32 12.95
N ARG A 302 -0.09 7.22 13.68
CA ARG A 302 -0.37 7.18 15.13
C ARG A 302 0.60 8.00 15.98
N ASN A 303 1.78 8.30 15.46
CA ASN A 303 2.70 9.25 16.08
C ASN A 303 2.16 10.69 16.01
N ILE A 304 1.42 11.05 14.95
CA ILE A 304 0.74 12.35 14.84
C ILE A 304 -0.53 12.35 15.69
N ASN A 305 -1.36 11.32 15.55
CA ASN A 305 -2.56 11.15 16.36
C ASN A 305 -2.80 9.67 16.66
N LYS A 306 -2.63 9.29 17.94
CA LYS A 306 -2.78 7.90 18.40
C LYS A 306 -4.17 7.31 18.11
N ASN A 307 -5.19 8.16 18.07
CA ASN A 307 -6.59 7.79 17.88
C ASN A 307 -7.07 7.90 16.43
N ALA A 308 -6.17 8.22 15.48
CA ALA A 308 -6.54 8.26 14.08
C ALA A 308 -7.10 6.91 13.63
N THR A 309 -8.20 6.95 12.87
CA THR A 309 -8.76 5.76 12.24
C THR A 309 -7.92 5.42 11.02
N VAL A 310 -7.37 4.21 10.97
CA VAL A 310 -6.51 3.76 9.86
C VAL A 310 -7.12 2.57 9.10
N TRP A 311 -6.77 2.45 7.82
CA TRP A 311 -7.15 1.31 6.98
C TRP A 311 -6.15 1.08 5.84
N PRO A 312 -6.00 -0.16 5.36
CA PRO A 312 -5.14 -0.44 4.21
C PRO A 312 -5.79 0.00 2.89
N MET A 313 -4.96 0.38 1.93
CA MET A 313 -5.39 0.57 0.54
C MET A 313 -5.53 -0.77 -0.18
N GLU A 314 -6.50 -0.89 -1.08
CA GLU A 314 -6.66 -2.10 -1.90
C GLU A 314 -5.71 -2.10 -3.11
N PRO A 315 -5.25 -3.29 -3.57
CA PRO A 315 -4.44 -3.39 -4.77
C PRO A 315 -5.09 -2.79 -6.01
N GLY A 316 -4.32 -2.00 -6.77
CA GLY A 316 -4.76 -1.31 -7.98
C GLY A 316 -5.78 -0.19 -7.77
N SER A 317 -6.02 0.19 -6.51
CA SER A 317 -6.99 1.23 -6.15
C SER A 317 -6.34 2.62 -6.15
N TYR A 318 -7.14 3.64 -5.85
CA TYR A 318 -6.68 5.02 -5.65
C TYR A 318 -7.46 5.68 -4.51
N PHE A 319 -6.77 6.48 -3.71
CA PHE A 319 -7.34 7.33 -2.67
C PHE A 319 -7.26 8.79 -3.11
N ILE A 320 -8.28 9.58 -2.82
CA ILE A 320 -8.31 11.02 -3.10
C ILE A 320 -8.97 11.70 -1.90
N ALA A 321 -8.25 12.62 -1.26
CA ALA A 321 -8.79 13.55 -0.29
C ALA A 321 -8.62 14.98 -0.80
N SER A 322 -9.62 15.81 -0.55
CA SER A 322 -9.63 17.25 -0.78
C SER A 322 -9.77 17.95 0.55
N MET A 323 -9.07 19.08 0.72
CA MET A 323 -9.16 19.90 1.93
C MET A 323 -10.59 20.38 2.15
N LYS A 324 -11.25 20.87 1.08
CA LYS A 324 -12.60 21.45 1.13
C LYS A 324 -13.73 20.43 1.01
N LYS A 325 -13.57 19.39 0.21
CA LYS A 325 -14.62 18.40 -0.14
C LYS A 325 -14.52 17.11 0.67
N GLY A 326 -13.44 16.92 1.43
CA GLY A 326 -13.15 15.72 2.19
C GLY A 326 -12.71 14.54 1.31
N ILE A 327 -12.97 13.30 1.76
CA ILE A 327 -12.56 12.10 1.02
C ILE A 327 -13.48 11.90 -0.18
N ILE A 328 -12.90 11.94 -1.38
CA ILE A 328 -13.57 11.68 -2.66
C ILE A 328 -13.49 10.19 -3.02
N SER A 329 -12.36 9.53 -2.70
CA SER A 329 -12.19 8.08 -2.86
C SER A 329 -11.44 7.51 -1.66
N HIS A 330 -12.00 6.48 -1.01
CA HIS A 330 -11.43 5.87 0.19
C HIS A 330 -10.26 4.91 -0.07
N GLY A 331 -10.00 4.53 -1.32
CA GLY A 331 -8.95 3.56 -1.66
C GLY A 331 -9.23 2.11 -1.23
N THR A 332 -10.34 1.85 -0.52
CA THR A 332 -10.76 0.52 -0.05
C THR A 332 -12.27 0.33 -0.21
N ARG A 333 -12.71 -0.92 -0.40
CA ARG A 333 -14.10 -1.36 -0.35
C ARG A 333 -14.46 -2.02 0.98
N HIS A 334 -13.48 -2.31 1.82
CA HIS A 334 -13.74 -2.76 3.18
C HIS A 334 -14.46 -1.66 3.97
N LYS A 335 -15.35 -2.08 4.86
CA LYS A 335 -15.84 -1.18 5.90
C LYS A 335 -14.66 -0.79 6.79
N ILE A 336 -14.40 0.51 6.90
CA ILE A 336 -13.34 1.03 7.75
C ILE A 336 -13.73 0.76 9.22
N THR A 337 -12.89 -0.02 9.90
CA THR A 337 -13.00 -0.35 11.31
C THR A 337 -11.59 -0.37 11.88
N ASP A 338 -11.36 0.39 12.95
CA ASP A 338 -10.06 0.46 13.59
C ASP A 338 -10.16 0.13 15.08
N TYR A 339 -9.05 -0.31 15.67
CA TYR A 339 -8.99 -0.86 17.01
C TYR A 339 -7.81 -0.26 17.77
N VAL A 340 -8.14 0.61 18.72
CA VAL A 340 -7.14 1.30 19.54
C VAL A 340 -7.28 0.83 20.97
N TYR A 341 -6.18 0.31 21.51
CA TYR A 341 -6.07 -0.13 22.90
C TYR A 341 -4.91 0.57 23.57
N SER A 342 -5.05 0.80 24.88
CA SER A 342 -3.99 1.31 25.73
C SER A 342 -3.95 0.53 27.03
N TYR A 343 -2.77 0.42 27.61
CA TYR A 343 -2.54 -0.30 28.85
C TYR A 343 -1.34 0.31 29.57
N ASN A 344 -1.49 0.59 30.87
CA ASN A 344 -0.51 1.38 31.61
C ASN A 344 0.36 0.54 32.57
N ASP A 345 -0.03 -0.69 32.90
CA ASP A 345 0.64 -1.52 33.92
C ASP A 345 1.40 -2.71 33.29
N ALA A 346 2.31 -2.41 32.36
CA ALA A 346 3.02 -3.41 31.56
C ALA A 346 4.38 -3.79 32.16
N ASP A 347 4.84 -5.01 31.88
CA ASP A 347 6.22 -5.43 32.18
C ASP A 347 7.25 -4.66 31.33
N ILE A 348 6.87 -4.26 30.11
CA ILE A 348 7.69 -3.49 29.17
C ILE A 348 6.86 -2.35 28.58
N ASP A 349 7.40 -1.13 28.60
CA ASP A 349 6.94 -0.01 27.77
C ASP A 349 7.81 0.07 26.50
N ALA A 350 7.23 -0.26 25.35
CA ALA A 350 7.96 -0.34 24.09
C ALA A 350 8.29 1.05 23.50
N SER A 351 7.77 2.15 24.03
CA SER A 351 8.02 3.50 23.49
C SER A 351 9.51 3.92 23.46
N SER A 352 10.32 3.34 24.35
CA SER A 352 11.77 3.58 24.45
C SER A 352 12.62 2.52 23.75
N VAL A 353 12.00 1.48 23.20
CA VAL A 353 12.67 0.33 22.59
C VAL A 353 12.84 0.59 21.09
N LYS A 354 13.97 0.17 20.52
CA LYS A 354 14.18 0.27 19.07
C LYS A 354 13.26 -0.71 18.34
N TYR A 355 12.89 -0.34 17.13
CA TYR A 355 11.92 -1.08 16.30
C TYR A 355 12.20 -2.59 16.17
N ASN A 356 13.45 -3.05 16.25
CA ASN A 356 13.85 -4.45 16.06
C ASN A 356 14.49 -5.12 17.29
N ASP A 357 14.45 -4.47 18.45
CA ASP A 357 15.15 -4.94 19.66
C ASP A 357 14.22 -5.51 20.73
N LEU A 358 12.89 -5.44 20.54
CA LEU A 358 11.90 -5.84 21.54
C LEU A 358 12.05 -7.31 21.99
N ASP A 359 12.43 -8.22 21.09
CA ASP A 359 12.69 -9.63 21.43
C ASP A 359 13.69 -9.81 22.55
N SER A 360 14.78 -9.03 22.55
CA SER A 360 15.83 -9.12 23.57
C SER A 360 15.30 -8.73 24.95
N HIS A 361 14.41 -7.74 24.99
CA HIS A 361 13.76 -7.30 26.23
C HIS A 361 12.77 -8.35 26.75
N ILE A 362 11.97 -8.95 25.86
CA ILE A 362 11.03 -10.03 26.22
C ILE A 362 11.80 -11.25 26.75
N MET A 363 12.88 -11.65 26.08
CA MET A 363 13.65 -12.83 26.45
C MET A 363 14.44 -12.66 27.75
N ALA A 364 14.79 -11.42 28.12
CA ALA A 364 15.39 -11.12 29.41
C ALA A 364 14.42 -11.35 30.60
N LEU A 365 13.11 -11.35 30.34
CA LEU A 365 12.10 -11.66 31.36
C LEU A 365 11.94 -13.18 31.50
N ASN A 366 12.33 -13.72 32.66
CA ASN A 366 12.04 -15.10 33.03
C ASN A 366 10.60 -15.27 33.56
N LYS A 367 9.63 -14.83 32.75
CA LYS A 367 8.19 -14.94 33.03
C LYS A 367 7.49 -15.75 31.93
N HIS A 368 6.42 -16.43 32.31
CA HIS A 368 5.51 -17.11 31.40
C HIS A 368 4.57 -16.09 30.73
N ASP A 369 3.81 -15.35 31.53
CA ASP A 369 2.94 -14.26 31.10
C ASP A 369 3.72 -12.94 31.07
N ILE A 370 3.72 -12.26 29.92
CA ILE A 370 4.44 -11.00 29.69
C ILE A 370 3.48 -10.00 29.06
N ILE A 371 3.40 -8.80 29.62
CA ILE A 371 2.57 -7.72 29.10
C ILE A 371 3.45 -6.58 28.58
N ILE A 372 3.16 -6.13 27.36
CA ILE A 372 3.90 -5.06 26.70
C ILE A 372 2.91 -3.97 26.28
N SER A 373 3.23 -2.73 26.62
CA SER A 373 2.45 -1.54 26.25
C SER A 373 3.16 -0.71 25.18
N ASN A 374 2.39 0.19 24.55
CA ASN A 374 2.87 1.15 23.56
C ASN A 374 3.64 0.52 22.38
N VAL A 375 3.24 -0.70 21.99
CA VAL A 375 3.83 -1.35 20.81
C VAL A 375 3.42 -0.56 19.58
N LEU A 376 4.37 0.08 18.90
CA LEU A 376 4.07 0.91 17.74
C LEU A 376 5.08 0.69 16.61
N GLY A 377 4.73 -0.18 15.66
CA GLY A 377 5.56 -0.48 14.48
C GLY A 377 6.82 -1.30 14.78
N HIS A 378 6.94 -1.87 15.98
CA HIS A 378 8.04 -2.78 16.32
C HIS A 378 7.97 -4.04 15.46
N ARG A 379 9.04 -4.34 14.73
CA ARG A 379 9.12 -5.39 13.71
C ARG A 379 9.84 -6.61 14.26
N TYR A 380 9.59 -7.75 13.62
CA TYR A 380 10.28 -9.02 13.88
C TYR A 380 10.05 -9.59 15.28
N ILE A 381 9.00 -9.13 15.98
CA ILE A 381 8.68 -9.60 17.33
C ILE A 381 8.44 -11.11 17.27
N GLY A 382 9.18 -11.89 18.04
CA GLY A 382 9.07 -13.34 18.16
C GLY A 382 9.86 -14.16 17.16
N MET A 383 10.54 -13.54 16.19
CA MET A 383 11.35 -14.27 15.22
C MET A 383 12.58 -14.93 15.84
N LYS A 384 13.08 -14.39 16.96
CA LYS A 384 14.27 -14.91 17.65
C LYS A 384 13.92 -15.77 18.86
N PHE A 385 12.62 -16.05 19.09
CA PHE A 385 12.24 -16.88 20.22
C PHE A 385 12.64 -18.34 19.99
N PRO A 386 13.24 -19.01 21.00
CA PRO A 386 13.43 -20.45 20.95
C PRO A 386 12.07 -21.16 21.07
N ALA A 387 12.06 -22.48 20.87
CA ALA A 387 10.91 -23.30 21.22
C ALA A 387 10.44 -23.01 22.65
N GLY A 388 9.14 -22.81 22.86
CA GLY A 388 8.62 -22.55 24.20
C GLY A 388 7.11 -22.50 24.30
N ASN A 389 6.64 -21.90 25.39
CA ASN A 389 5.22 -21.79 25.72
C ASN A 389 4.87 -20.45 26.40
N LYS A 390 5.70 -19.41 26.28
CA LYS A 390 5.37 -18.06 26.79
C LYS A 390 4.03 -17.58 26.25
N HIS A 391 3.33 -16.81 27.09
CA HIS A 391 2.11 -16.09 26.74
C HIS A 391 2.39 -14.58 26.75
N ILE A 392 2.27 -13.94 25.59
CA ILE A 392 2.68 -12.55 25.40
C ILE A 392 1.47 -11.70 25.01
N LYS A 393 1.22 -10.63 25.77
CA LYS A 393 0.15 -9.67 25.50
C LYS A 393 0.77 -8.38 24.97
N LEU A 394 0.43 -8.02 23.73
CA LEU A 394 0.91 -6.82 23.06
C LEU A 394 -0.23 -5.80 22.99
N TYR A 395 -0.12 -4.68 23.70
CA TYR A 395 -1.03 -3.56 23.59
C TYR A 395 -0.46 -2.52 22.62
N GLY A 396 -1.13 -2.36 21.48
CA GLY A 396 -0.70 -1.52 20.38
C GLY A 396 -0.65 -2.27 19.05
N ASN A 397 0.10 -1.73 18.10
CA ASN A 397 0.14 -2.18 16.71
C ASN A 397 1.56 -2.64 16.33
N PRO A 398 1.86 -3.95 16.44
CA PRO A 398 3.10 -4.53 15.94
C PRO A 398 3.33 -4.25 14.45
N GLY A 399 4.59 -4.02 14.10
CA GLY A 399 5.04 -3.90 12.71
C GLY A 399 5.20 -5.27 12.03
N ASN A 400 5.82 -5.27 10.85
CA ASN A 400 5.93 -6.48 10.03
C ASN A 400 6.63 -7.64 10.74
N CYS A 401 6.33 -8.86 10.26
CA CYS A 401 7.02 -10.08 10.67
C CYS A 401 6.78 -10.45 12.14
N LEU A 402 5.63 -10.06 12.70
CA LEU A 402 5.21 -10.51 14.04
C LEU A 402 4.98 -12.03 14.03
N MET A 403 5.65 -12.72 14.95
CA MET A 403 5.54 -14.16 15.20
C MET A 403 5.81 -15.02 13.96
N ASN A 404 6.64 -14.54 13.04
CA ASN A 404 7.19 -15.38 11.98
C ASN A 404 8.09 -16.44 12.63
N LEU A 405 8.02 -17.68 12.12
CA LEU A 405 8.70 -18.85 12.66
C LEU A 405 8.28 -19.21 14.09
N ASN A 406 7.12 -18.73 14.57
CA ASN A 406 6.67 -19.05 15.92
C ASN A 406 6.56 -20.56 16.15
N TYR A 407 7.24 -21.00 17.20
CA TYR A 407 7.32 -22.38 17.60
C TYR A 407 6.74 -22.54 19.01
N ASN A 408 5.41 -22.53 19.07
CA ASN A 408 4.58 -22.90 20.22
C ASN A 408 4.33 -21.83 21.30
N HIS A 409 4.61 -20.55 21.01
CA HIS A 409 4.17 -19.44 21.88
C HIS A 409 2.75 -18.98 21.61
N ASP A 410 2.07 -18.52 22.65
CA ASP A 410 0.76 -17.90 22.58
C ASP A 410 0.90 -16.37 22.65
N VAL A 411 0.23 -15.66 21.75
CA VAL A 411 0.29 -14.19 21.68
C VAL A 411 -1.08 -13.58 21.48
N ASP A 412 -1.39 -12.58 22.30
CA ASP A 412 -2.60 -11.79 22.24
C ASP A 412 -2.25 -10.36 21.87
N VAL A 413 -2.69 -9.90 20.71
CA VAL A 413 -2.47 -8.55 20.20
C VAL A 413 -3.75 -7.74 20.38
N TYR A 414 -3.71 -6.78 21.29
CA TYR A 414 -4.72 -5.76 21.47
C TYR A 414 -4.42 -4.58 20.54
N GLY A 415 -4.74 -4.76 19.25
CA GLY A 415 -4.56 -3.78 18.19
C GLY A 415 -4.52 -4.45 16.81
N ASN A 416 -4.09 -3.70 15.79
CA ASN A 416 -3.84 -4.22 14.45
C ASN A 416 -2.44 -4.85 14.36
N VAL A 417 -2.23 -5.71 13.35
CA VAL A 417 -0.89 -6.19 12.97
C VAL A 417 -0.59 -5.79 11.53
N ALA A 418 0.65 -5.37 11.27
CA ALA A 418 1.10 -5.04 9.92
C ALA A 418 1.28 -6.30 9.05
N ASP A 419 1.82 -6.11 7.84
CA ASP A 419 2.00 -7.16 6.83
C ASP A 419 2.94 -8.28 7.30
N ASP A 420 2.79 -9.45 6.67
CA ASP A 420 3.66 -10.62 6.85
C ASP A 420 3.73 -11.10 8.31
N CYS A 421 2.60 -11.11 9.02
CA CYS A 421 2.51 -11.68 10.36
C CYS A 421 2.24 -13.19 10.29
N CYS A 422 2.90 -13.97 11.16
CA CYS A 422 2.80 -15.43 11.28
C CYS A 422 3.33 -16.24 10.09
N ASP A 423 4.34 -15.74 9.36
CA ASP A 423 4.98 -16.51 8.29
C ASP A 423 5.64 -17.78 8.85
N THR A 424 5.37 -18.92 8.23
CA THR A 424 6.01 -20.20 8.56
C THR A 424 5.85 -20.61 10.04
N MET A 425 4.77 -20.15 10.67
CA MET A 425 4.40 -20.56 12.04
C MET A 425 4.11 -22.08 12.08
N THR A 426 4.62 -22.74 13.12
CA THR A 426 4.59 -24.21 13.30
C THR A 426 4.00 -24.67 14.63
N GLY A 427 3.51 -23.74 15.46
CA GLY A 427 2.72 -24.06 16.65
C GLY A 427 2.31 -22.82 17.44
N GLY A 428 1.50 -23.02 18.50
CA GLY A 428 0.98 -21.96 19.35
C GLY A 428 -0.32 -21.33 18.82
N THR A 429 -0.82 -20.33 19.54
CA THR A 429 -2.05 -19.61 19.20
C THR A 429 -1.83 -18.10 19.17
N ILE A 430 -2.13 -17.47 18.04
CA ILE A 430 -2.03 -16.01 17.86
C ILE A 430 -3.44 -15.42 17.75
N ARG A 431 -3.75 -14.47 18.61
CA ARG A 431 -5.07 -13.82 18.75
C ARG A 431 -4.92 -12.34 18.46
N ILE A 432 -5.61 -11.84 17.44
CA ILE A 432 -5.52 -10.45 16.99
C ILE A 432 -6.87 -9.79 17.20
N HIS A 433 -6.95 -8.91 18.20
CA HIS A 433 -8.15 -8.14 18.57
C HIS A 433 -8.35 -6.90 17.68
N GLY A 434 -7.78 -6.90 16.48
CA GLY A 434 -7.93 -5.87 15.46
C GLY A 434 -7.88 -6.45 14.03
N ASN A 435 -7.37 -5.67 13.07
CA ASN A 435 -7.17 -6.10 11.69
C ASN A 435 -5.76 -6.68 11.47
N ALA A 436 -5.58 -7.46 10.41
CA ALA A 436 -4.28 -7.93 9.95
C ALA A 436 -3.97 -7.43 8.54
N GLY A 437 -2.70 -7.07 8.29
CA GLY A 437 -2.19 -6.61 7.00
C GLY A 437 -2.14 -7.69 5.91
N ASP A 438 -1.42 -7.39 4.84
CA ASP A 438 -1.25 -8.29 3.69
C ASP A 438 -0.30 -9.45 4.01
N VAL A 439 -0.41 -10.54 3.26
CA VAL A 439 0.47 -11.73 3.36
C VAL A 439 0.43 -12.39 4.76
N PHE A 440 -0.70 -12.22 5.43
CA PHE A 440 -0.94 -12.76 6.77
C PHE A 440 -1.02 -14.29 6.78
N GLY A 441 -0.25 -14.95 7.65
CA GLY A 441 -0.19 -16.41 7.76
C GLY A 441 0.41 -17.08 6.52
N GLN A 442 1.39 -16.45 5.89
CA GLN A 442 2.15 -17.05 4.78
C GLN A 442 2.81 -18.35 5.24
N ALA A 443 2.82 -19.37 4.38
CA ALA A 443 3.47 -20.66 4.62
C ALA A 443 3.11 -21.30 5.97
N PHE A 444 1.96 -20.96 6.57
CA PHE A 444 1.53 -21.41 7.89
C PHE A 444 1.36 -22.93 7.91
N GLN A 445 2.04 -23.59 8.86
CA GLN A 445 2.22 -25.05 8.84
C GLN A 445 1.49 -25.75 9.98
N ASN A 446 1.33 -25.09 11.13
CA ASN A 446 0.62 -25.65 12.28
C ASN A 446 0.35 -24.59 13.37
N GLY A 447 -0.65 -24.84 14.21
CA GLY A 447 -1.11 -23.92 15.25
C GLY A 447 -2.42 -23.25 14.87
N LYS A 448 -2.78 -22.18 15.59
CA LYS A 448 -4.04 -21.46 15.42
C LYS A 448 -3.82 -19.96 15.29
N ILE A 449 -4.57 -19.34 14.39
CA ILE A 449 -4.58 -17.90 14.18
C ILE A 449 -6.01 -17.40 14.21
N PHE A 450 -6.32 -16.46 15.10
CA PHE A 450 -7.64 -15.89 15.32
C PHE A 450 -7.63 -14.38 15.10
N VAL A 451 -8.52 -13.87 14.24
CA VAL A 451 -8.60 -12.44 13.91
C VAL A 451 -10.02 -11.92 14.15
N LEU A 452 -10.15 -10.87 14.96
CA LEU A 452 -11.43 -10.21 15.24
C LEU A 452 -11.92 -9.38 14.05
N GLY A 453 -11.00 -8.63 13.42
CA GLY A 453 -11.26 -7.72 12.32
C GLY A 453 -11.07 -8.34 10.95
N ASN A 454 -10.67 -7.50 9.99
CA ASN A 454 -10.43 -7.89 8.60
C ASN A 454 -8.99 -8.36 8.38
N VAL A 455 -8.76 -9.14 7.32
CA VAL A 455 -7.41 -9.53 6.87
C VAL A 455 -7.11 -9.00 5.46
N GLY A 456 -5.83 -8.70 5.21
CA GLY A 456 -5.34 -8.17 3.94
C GLY A 456 -5.21 -9.20 2.82
N ASN A 457 -4.59 -8.76 1.73
CA ASN A 457 -4.40 -9.49 0.48
C ASN A 457 -3.51 -10.73 0.71
N ARG A 458 -3.77 -11.84 0.00
CA ARG A 458 -2.97 -13.09 0.09
C ARG A 458 -2.87 -13.70 1.49
N SER A 459 -3.89 -13.51 2.32
CA SER A 459 -3.96 -14.18 3.63
C SER A 459 -4.03 -15.70 3.47
N GLY A 460 -3.20 -16.46 4.20
CA GLY A 460 -3.08 -17.92 4.11
C GLY A 460 -2.35 -18.42 2.87
N LEU A 461 -1.54 -17.57 2.23
CA LEU A 461 -0.69 -17.95 1.08
C LEU A 461 0.20 -19.14 1.44
N GLN A 462 0.17 -20.22 0.65
CA GLN A 462 0.99 -21.42 0.85
C GLN A 462 0.80 -22.12 2.21
N MET A 463 -0.34 -21.92 2.86
CA MET A 463 -0.74 -22.65 4.07
C MET A 463 -0.76 -24.15 3.78
N ARG A 464 -0.11 -24.95 4.63
CA ARG A 464 0.19 -26.36 4.35
C ARG A 464 -0.01 -27.23 5.59
N ALA A 465 -0.53 -28.45 5.39
CA ALA A 465 -0.64 -29.43 6.46
C ALA A 465 0.30 -30.61 6.18
N TYR A 466 0.82 -31.24 7.22
CA TYR A 466 1.65 -32.43 7.10
C TYR A 466 1.37 -33.38 8.26
N MET A 467 0.89 -34.60 7.97
CA MET A 467 0.50 -35.58 8.99
C MET A 467 -0.49 -34.97 10.01
N ASP A 468 -0.10 -34.91 11.29
CA ASP A 468 -0.92 -34.36 12.38
C ASP A 468 -0.84 -32.83 12.49
N TYR A 469 0.09 -32.19 11.77
CA TYR A 469 0.26 -30.74 11.73
C TYR A 469 -0.80 -30.12 10.81
N LYS A 470 -1.82 -29.49 11.40
CA LYS A 470 -2.98 -28.94 10.69
C LYS A 470 -3.22 -27.49 11.11
N PRO A 471 -2.80 -26.52 10.28
CA PRO A 471 -2.96 -25.11 10.62
C PRO A 471 -4.44 -24.70 10.54
N VAL A 472 -4.85 -23.80 11.44
CA VAL A 472 -6.23 -23.27 11.51
C VAL A 472 -6.22 -21.74 11.54
N MET A 473 -6.97 -21.12 10.65
CA MET A 473 -7.19 -19.67 10.62
C MET A 473 -8.68 -19.36 10.74
N ILE A 474 -9.06 -18.52 11.71
CA ILE A 474 -10.44 -18.04 11.89
C ILE A 474 -10.47 -16.52 11.81
N ILE A 475 -11.30 -15.99 10.90
CA ILE A 475 -11.45 -14.57 10.61
C ILE A 475 -12.90 -14.17 10.88
N ASN A 476 -13.12 -13.21 11.78
CA ASN A 476 -14.47 -12.72 12.07
C ASN A 476 -14.93 -11.62 11.12
N GLY A 477 -14.00 -10.82 10.57
CA GLY A 477 -14.28 -9.80 9.55
C GLY A 477 -14.21 -10.30 8.10
N GLY A 478 -14.03 -9.35 7.18
CA GLY A 478 -13.82 -9.61 5.75
C GLY A 478 -12.37 -9.93 5.41
N PHE A 479 -12.14 -10.25 4.14
CA PHE A 479 -10.80 -10.56 3.60
C PHE A 479 -10.64 -9.96 2.20
N ALA A 480 -9.41 -9.56 1.86
CA ALA A 480 -9.08 -9.05 0.52
C ALA A 480 -8.84 -10.19 -0.48
N ASP A 481 -8.24 -9.89 -1.63
CA ASP A 481 -8.04 -10.87 -2.70
C ASP A 481 -7.07 -12.02 -2.29
N TYR A 482 -7.13 -13.14 -3.01
CA TYR A 482 -6.21 -14.29 -2.89
C TYR A 482 -6.19 -15.01 -1.53
N LEU A 483 -7.31 -15.03 -0.80
CA LEU A 483 -7.43 -15.86 0.41
C LEU A 483 -7.12 -17.34 0.11
N GLY A 484 -6.15 -17.93 0.81
CA GLY A 484 -5.76 -19.33 0.66
C GLY A 484 -5.11 -19.68 -0.69
N GLU A 485 -4.41 -18.74 -1.32
CA GLU A 485 -3.65 -18.99 -2.54
C GLU A 485 -2.55 -20.05 -2.31
N TYR A 486 -2.42 -21.02 -3.22
CA TYR A 486 -1.50 -22.16 -3.13
C TYR A 486 -1.63 -22.99 -1.84
N MET A 487 -2.82 -22.99 -1.22
CA MET A 487 -3.10 -23.78 -0.03
C MET A 487 -2.97 -25.28 -0.33
N SER A 488 -2.22 -25.99 0.50
CA SER A 488 -1.98 -27.43 0.42
C SER A 488 -2.44 -28.20 1.67
N GLY A 489 -3.07 -27.52 2.62
CA GLY A 489 -3.68 -28.15 3.80
C GLY A 489 -4.13 -27.15 4.86
N GLY A 490 -4.87 -27.65 5.86
CA GLY A 490 -5.41 -26.84 6.95
C GLY A 490 -6.85 -26.35 6.72
N ILE A 491 -7.33 -25.48 7.61
CA ILE A 491 -8.71 -24.94 7.57
C ILE A 491 -8.69 -23.43 7.72
N ILE A 492 -9.37 -22.73 6.81
CA ILE A 492 -9.69 -21.30 6.93
C ILE A 492 -11.19 -21.15 7.13
N ILE A 493 -11.61 -20.44 8.19
CA ILE A 493 -13.02 -20.12 8.47
C ILE A 493 -13.20 -18.61 8.48
N SER A 494 -14.12 -18.08 7.67
CA SER A 494 -14.51 -16.67 7.70
C SER A 494 -15.97 -16.50 8.11
N PHE A 495 -16.21 -15.70 9.15
CA PHE A 495 -17.54 -15.30 9.61
C PHE A 495 -18.01 -13.97 9.02
N ALA A 496 -17.36 -13.50 7.94
CA ALA A 496 -17.73 -12.33 7.16
C ALA A 496 -19.25 -12.28 6.95
N ASN A 497 -19.90 -11.26 7.50
CA ASN A 497 -21.33 -11.05 7.33
C ASN A 497 -21.66 -10.49 5.93
N ASN A 498 -22.94 -10.31 5.62
CA ASN A 498 -23.36 -9.83 4.30
C ASN A 498 -22.78 -8.44 3.92
N ASN A 499 -22.47 -7.60 4.91
CA ASN A 499 -21.91 -6.26 4.73
C ASN A 499 -20.38 -6.25 4.66
N ALA A 500 -19.72 -7.35 5.04
CA ALA A 500 -18.27 -7.47 4.96
C ALA A 500 -17.84 -7.67 3.50
N TYR A 501 -16.78 -6.96 3.10
CA TYR A 501 -16.13 -7.19 1.82
C TYR A 501 -15.44 -8.56 1.82
N THR A 502 -15.51 -9.23 0.68
CA THR A 502 -14.87 -10.52 0.43
C THR A 502 -14.22 -10.43 -0.95
N GLY A 503 -12.89 -10.56 -0.98
CA GLY A 503 -12.08 -10.43 -2.19
C GLY A 503 -12.29 -11.55 -3.20
N LYS A 504 -11.51 -11.46 -4.27
CA LYS A 504 -11.49 -12.33 -5.44
C LYS A 504 -10.38 -13.37 -5.34
N TYR A 505 -10.37 -14.32 -6.27
CA TYR A 505 -9.32 -15.32 -6.47
C TYR A 505 -9.10 -16.27 -5.27
N ILE A 506 -10.16 -16.54 -4.51
CA ILE A 506 -10.14 -17.39 -3.31
C ILE A 506 -9.71 -18.82 -3.69
N GLY A 507 -8.72 -19.37 -2.99
CA GLY A 507 -8.21 -20.72 -3.21
C GLY A 507 -7.47 -20.90 -4.54
N SER A 508 -6.94 -19.83 -5.14
CA SER A 508 -6.19 -19.96 -6.41
C SER A 508 -4.98 -20.89 -6.24
N GLY A 509 -4.89 -21.95 -7.05
CA GLY A 509 -3.80 -22.93 -6.95
C GLY A 509 -3.89 -23.86 -5.73
N MET A 510 -5.07 -23.99 -5.13
CA MET A 510 -5.31 -24.85 -3.97
C MET A 510 -5.29 -26.34 -4.36
N ILE A 511 -4.37 -27.11 -3.76
CA ILE A 511 -4.24 -28.57 -3.88
C ILE A 511 -4.66 -29.32 -2.60
N GLY A 512 -4.84 -28.63 -1.48
CA GLY A 512 -5.19 -29.24 -0.20
C GLY A 512 -5.93 -28.28 0.74
N GLY A 513 -6.60 -28.81 1.76
CA GLY A 513 -7.25 -28.03 2.82
C GLY A 513 -8.74 -27.71 2.57
N LYS A 514 -9.29 -26.77 3.35
CA LYS A 514 -10.70 -26.37 3.28
C LYS A 514 -10.88 -24.90 3.64
N ILE A 515 -11.66 -24.16 2.84
CA ILE A 515 -12.04 -22.77 3.13
C ILE A 515 -13.57 -22.72 3.31
N ILE A 516 -14.02 -22.23 4.46
CA ILE A 516 -15.43 -22.14 4.86
C ILE A 516 -15.79 -20.68 5.09
N ILE A 517 -16.76 -20.15 4.33
CA ILE A 517 -17.14 -18.73 4.39
C ILE A 517 -18.62 -18.62 4.68
N ARG A 518 -19.01 -17.86 5.71
CA ARG A 518 -20.40 -17.65 6.14
C ARG A 518 -21.18 -16.67 5.23
N LYS A 519 -20.90 -16.69 3.94
CA LYS A 519 -21.50 -15.83 2.92
C LYS A 519 -21.53 -16.58 1.60
N LYS A 520 -22.58 -16.39 0.81
CA LYS A 520 -22.62 -16.89 -0.57
C LYS A 520 -21.65 -16.09 -1.42
N ILE A 521 -20.55 -16.70 -1.84
CA ILE A 521 -19.56 -16.07 -2.70
C ILE A 521 -19.98 -16.20 -4.18
N ASN A 522 -19.67 -15.18 -4.98
CA ASN A 522 -19.84 -15.29 -6.42
C ASN A 522 -18.79 -16.26 -6.97
N LYS A 523 -19.20 -17.31 -7.71
CA LYS A 523 -18.29 -18.31 -8.30
C LYS A 523 -17.13 -17.69 -9.10
N LYS A 524 -17.32 -16.52 -9.71
CA LYS A 524 -16.27 -15.79 -10.45
C LYS A 524 -15.11 -15.30 -9.55
N TYR A 525 -15.26 -15.37 -8.24
CA TYR A 525 -14.24 -14.98 -7.25
C TYR A 525 -13.46 -16.19 -6.71
N VAL A 526 -13.75 -17.40 -7.17
CA VAL A 526 -13.07 -18.62 -6.71
C VAL A 526 -12.08 -19.09 -7.77
N GLY A 527 -10.83 -19.27 -7.36
CA GLY A 527 -9.70 -19.54 -8.25
C GLY A 527 -9.39 -18.41 -9.23
N LEU A 528 -8.27 -18.56 -9.94
CA LEU A 528 -7.87 -17.62 -10.99
C LEU A 528 -8.73 -17.87 -12.24
N GLN A 529 -9.63 -16.92 -12.53
CA GLN A 529 -10.54 -17.05 -13.67
C GLN A 529 -9.82 -16.66 -14.98
N PRO A 530 -9.87 -17.49 -16.03
CA PRO A 530 -9.34 -17.13 -17.34
C PRO A 530 -10.14 -15.97 -17.96
N SER A 531 -9.52 -15.26 -18.91
CA SER A 531 -10.21 -14.20 -19.66
C SER A 531 -11.38 -14.77 -20.46
N GLN A 532 -12.41 -13.96 -20.70
CA GLN A 532 -13.56 -14.38 -21.51
C GLN A 532 -13.17 -14.74 -22.94
N GLU A 533 -12.17 -14.07 -23.49
CA GLU A 533 -11.60 -14.41 -24.80
C GLU A 533 -10.95 -15.80 -24.79
N TYR A 534 -10.15 -16.09 -23.75
CA TYR A 534 -9.56 -17.42 -23.59
C TYR A 534 -10.63 -18.51 -23.46
N VAL A 535 -11.66 -18.30 -22.65
CA VAL A 535 -12.79 -19.23 -22.49
C VAL A 535 -13.47 -19.51 -23.83
N ARG A 536 -13.73 -18.47 -24.63
CA ARG A 536 -14.36 -18.62 -25.96
C ARG A 536 -13.47 -19.40 -26.91
N SER A 537 -12.18 -19.08 -26.97
CA SER A 537 -11.20 -19.78 -27.80
C SER A 537 -11.07 -21.25 -27.41
N MET A 538 -11.03 -21.56 -26.11
CA MET A 538 -10.99 -22.92 -25.59
C MET A 538 -12.24 -23.71 -25.98
N LEU A 539 -13.44 -23.17 -25.73
CA LEU A 539 -14.69 -23.85 -26.11
C LEU A 539 -14.82 -23.99 -27.63
N MET A 540 -14.36 -23.00 -28.40
CA MET A 540 -14.35 -23.10 -29.87
C MET A 540 -13.43 -24.22 -30.35
N ALA A 541 -12.27 -24.41 -29.72
CA ALA A 541 -11.36 -25.51 -30.03
C ALA A 541 -12.01 -26.89 -29.74
N LEU A 542 -12.66 -27.04 -28.57
CA LEU A 542 -13.39 -28.26 -28.22
C LEU A 542 -14.54 -28.55 -29.20
N ARG A 543 -15.26 -27.50 -29.63
CA ARG A 543 -16.33 -27.63 -30.64
C ARG A 543 -15.78 -28.06 -31.99
N LYS A 544 -14.66 -27.48 -32.44
CA LYS A 544 -14.01 -27.86 -33.71
C LYS A 544 -13.48 -29.30 -33.69
N ALA A 545 -13.10 -29.79 -32.52
CA ALA A 545 -12.71 -31.19 -32.31
C ALA A 545 -13.92 -32.14 -32.13
N SER A 546 -15.15 -31.64 -32.26
CA SER A 546 -16.39 -32.41 -32.05
C SER A 546 -16.53 -33.03 -30.64
N ILE A 547 -15.80 -32.51 -29.65
CA ILE A 547 -15.87 -32.96 -28.25
C ILE A 547 -17.12 -32.37 -27.56
N ILE A 548 -17.55 -31.19 -28.00
CA ILE A 548 -18.80 -30.54 -27.57
C ILE A 548 -19.59 -30.09 -28.80
N ASP A 549 -20.91 -30.02 -28.68
CA ASP A 549 -21.78 -29.52 -29.74
C ASP A 549 -21.89 -27.97 -29.74
N ASN A 550 -22.61 -27.45 -30.73
CA ASN A 550 -22.80 -26.01 -30.88
C ASN A 550 -23.72 -25.41 -29.80
N ASP A 551 -24.68 -26.18 -29.30
CA ASP A 551 -25.64 -25.72 -28.28
C ASP A 551 -24.95 -25.56 -26.92
N PHE A 552 -24.06 -26.48 -26.58
CA PHE A 552 -23.17 -26.38 -25.44
C PHE A 552 -22.27 -25.15 -25.56
N TYR A 553 -21.63 -24.93 -26.72
CA TYR A 553 -20.81 -23.74 -26.95
C TYR A 553 -21.61 -22.44 -26.71
N ILE A 554 -22.80 -22.31 -27.31
CA ILE A 554 -23.64 -21.11 -27.18
C ILE A 554 -24.07 -20.88 -25.72
N SER A 555 -24.45 -21.94 -25.01
CA SER A 555 -24.93 -21.85 -23.62
C SER A 555 -23.81 -21.56 -22.61
N MET A 556 -22.56 -21.94 -22.93
CA MET A 556 -21.42 -21.85 -22.01
C MET A 556 -20.43 -20.71 -22.30
N LYS A 557 -20.36 -20.16 -23.52
CA LYS A 557 -19.34 -19.18 -23.95
C LYS A 557 -19.20 -17.89 -23.13
N ASN A 558 -20.19 -17.59 -22.29
CA ASN A 558 -20.22 -16.41 -21.41
C ASN A 558 -20.34 -16.79 -19.92
N LYS A 559 -20.20 -18.08 -19.58
CA LYS A 559 -20.23 -18.58 -18.19
C LYS A 559 -18.83 -18.52 -17.58
N ASN A 560 -18.76 -18.61 -16.25
CA ASN A 560 -17.49 -18.73 -15.54
C ASN A 560 -16.94 -20.16 -15.68
N ILE A 561 -15.63 -20.32 -15.47
CA ILE A 561 -14.96 -21.60 -15.74
C ILE A 561 -15.47 -22.74 -14.84
N ILE A 562 -15.93 -22.44 -13.62
CA ILE A 562 -16.49 -23.45 -12.70
C ILE A 562 -17.77 -24.04 -13.29
N ASP A 563 -18.73 -23.20 -13.68
CA ASP A 563 -19.98 -23.66 -14.27
C ASP A 563 -19.77 -24.43 -15.59
N ILE A 564 -18.76 -24.03 -16.36
CA ILE A 564 -18.36 -24.74 -17.59
C ILE A 564 -17.82 -26.11 -17.21
N PHE A 565 -16.83 -26.16 -16.31
CA PHE A 565 -16.13 -27.40 -15.95
C PHE A 565 -17.07 -28.44 -15.34
N ASP A 566 -18.02 -28.01 -14.51
CA ASP A 566 -19.02 -28.88 -13.88
C ASP A 566 -19.93 -29.56 -14.92
N LYS A 567 -20.11 -28.94 -16.09
CA LYS A 567 -20.98 -29.43 -17.17
C LYS A 567 -20.23 -30.03 -18.36
N LEU A 568 -18.90 -29.92 -18.39
CA LEU A 568 -18.09 -30.49 -19.47
C LEU A 568 -18.19 -32.03 -19.48
N PRO A 569 -18.21 -32.66 -20.67
CA PRO A 569 -17.98 -34.11 -20.78
C PRO A 569 -16.64 -34.52 -20.17
N ASP A 570 -16.53 -35.75 -19.66
CA ASP A 570 -15.31 -36.21 -18.98
C ASP A 570 -14.08 -36.23 -19.89
N GLU A 571 -14.27 -36.52 -21.18
CA GLU A 571 -13.22 -36.40 -22.19
C GLU A 571 -12.72 -34.93 -22.30
N ALA A 572 -13.64 -33.96 -22.35
CA ALA A 572 -13.31 -32.54 -22.41
C ALA A 572 -12.60 -32.05 -21.15
N LYS A 573 -12.99 -32.56 -19.97
CA LYS A 573 -12.35 -32.20 -18.69
C LYS A 573 -10.85 -32.51 -18.70
N LYS A 574 -10.40 -33.62 -19.32
CA LYS A 574 -8.97 -33.93 -19.46
C LYS A 574 -8.21 -32.86 -20.25
N TYR A 575 -8.75 -32.41 -21.38
CA TYR A 575 -8.13 -31.36 -22.19
C TYR A 575 -8.08 -30.02 -21.46
N VAL A 576 -9.21 -29.61 -20.88
CA VAL A 576 -9.29 -28.35 -20.13
C VAL A 576 -8.34 -28.36 -18.94
N ARG A 577 -8.20 -29.48 -18.21
CA ARG A 577 -7.20 -29.61 -17.14
C ARG A 577 -5.78 -29.37 -17.64
N LYS A 578 -5.38 -29.97 -18.75
CA LYS A 578 -4.04 -29.79 -19.32
C LYS A 578 -3.80 -28.34 -19.75
N MET A 579 -4.78 -27.73 -20.40
CA MET A 579 -4.75 -26.32 -20.83
C MET A 579 -4.72 -25.34 -19.65
N MET A 580 -5.41 -25.69 -18.56
CA MET A 580 -5.56 -24.91 -17.33
C MET A 580 -4.62 -25.36 -16.22
N SER A 581 -3.54 -26.08 -16.54
CA SER A 581 -2.58 -26.60 -15.54
C SER A 581 -1.96 -25.51 -14.64
N LYS A 582 -1.96 -24.25 -15.08
CA LYS A 582 -1.53 -23.08 -14.29
C LYS A 582 -2.64 -22.45 -13.43
N HIS A 583 -3.88 -22.93 -13.56
CA HIS A 583 -5.10 -22.36 -13.00
C HIS A 583 -5.94 -23.48 -12.39
N GLU A 584 -5.43 -24.19 -11.39
CA GLU A 584 -6.26 -25.17 -10.68
C GLU A 584 -7.53 -24.49 -10.18
N ILE A 585 -8.68 -25.05 -10.58
CA ILE A 585 -10.00 -24.49 -10.30
C ILE A 585 -10.55 -25.22 -9.08
N PRO A 586 -10.69 -24.54 -7.92
CA PRO A 586 -11.24 -25.17 -6.73
C PRO A 586 -12.67 -25.67 -6.95
N SER A 587 -13.11 -26.56 -6.06
CA SER A 587 -14.53 -26.88 -5.93
C SER A 587 -15.29 -25.68 -5.35
N TYR A 588 -16.60 -25.64 -5.54
CA TYR A 588 -17.46 -24.61 -4.95
C TYR A 588 -18.81 -25.21 -4.59
N GLU A 589 -19.21 -25.05 -3.33
CA GLU A 589 -20.54 -25.42 -2.85
C GLU A 589 -21.12 -24.32 -1.95
N TYR A 590 -22.43 -24.12 -1.96
CA TYR A 590 -23.13 -23.25 -1.01
C TYR A 590 -24.21 -24.03 -0.27
N ARG A 591 -23.83 -24.59 0.89
CA ARG A 591 -24.62 -25.59 1.64
C ARG A 591 -24.43 -25.47 3.15
N LYS A 592 -25.22 -26.21 3.91
CA LYS A 592 -24.92 -26.43 5.34
C LYS A 592 -23.71 -27.35 5.47
N LEU A 593 -22.96 -27.19 6.56
CA LEU A 593 -21.91 -28.15 6.91
C LEU A 593 -22.53 -29.51 7.26
N ASN A 594 -21.84 -30.59 6.93
CA ASN A 594 -22.26 -31.94 7.32
C ASN A 594 -21.86 -32.23 8.78
N GLN A 595 -22.27 -33.38 9.34
CA GLN A 595 -22.01 -33.70 10.75
C GLN A 595 -20.52 -33.77 11.08
N ASP A 596 -19.70 -34.35 10.19
CA ASP A 596 -18.26 -34.48 10.40
C ASP A 596 -17.56 -33.11 10.39
N GLU A 597 -17.93 -32.24 9.43
CA GLU A 597 -17.44 -30.86 9.36
C GLU A 597 -17.85 -30.05 10.59
N ILE A 598 -19.11 -30.18 11.04
CA ILE A 598 -19.61 -29.54 12.26
C ILE A 598 -18.78 -29.99 13.46
N GLN A 599 -18.50 -31.28 13.59
CA GLN A 599 -17.71 -31.82 14.69
C GLN A 599 -16.25 -31.32 14.63
N GLU A 600 -15.67 -31.25 13.43
CA GLU A 600 -14.32 -30.73 13.16
C GLU A 600 -14.18 -29.25 13.59
N VAL A 601 -15.14 -28.38 13.22
CA VAL A 601 -15.00 -26.94 13.47
C VAL A 601 -15.59 -26.46 14.79
N ARG A 602 -16.50 -27.22 15.44
CA ARG A 602 -17.22 -26.78 16.64
C ARG A 602 -16.27 -26.37 17.77
N ASN A 603 -15.26 -27.19 18.06
CA ASN A 603 -14.31 -26.90 19.13
C ASN A 603 -13.45 -25.67 18.79
N LEU A 604 -13.02 -25.55 17.54
CA LEU A 604 -12.24 -24.39 17.06
C LEU A 604 -13.04 -23.09 17.20
N ILE A 605 -14.33 -23.12 16.87
CA ILE A 605 -15.21 -21.95 16.96
C ILE A 605 -15.51 -21.59 18.42
N ASN A 606 -15.71 -22.57 19.30
CA ASN A 606 -15.90 -22.29 20.74
C ASN A 606 -14.66 -21.65 21.36
N GLU A 607 -13.47 -22.11 21.01
CA GLU A 607 -12.20 -21.52 21.45
C GLU A 607 -12.02 -20.09 20.91
N PHE A 608 -12.34 -19.87 19.64
CA PHE A 608 -12.38 -18.54 19.03
C PHE A 608 -13.37 -17.62 19.74
N ASP A 609 -14.60 -18.07 19.97
CA ASP A 609 -15.65 -17.30 20.65
C ASP A 609 -15.23 -16.91 22.07
N SER A 610 -14.67 -17.86 22.82
CA SER A 610 -14.21 -17.63 24.20
C SER A 610 -13.03 -16.66 24.27
N SER A 611 -12.07 -16.77 23.36
CA SER A 611 -10.86 -15.93 23.37
C SER A 611 -11.12 -14.52 22.83
N MET A 612 -11.99 -14.40 21.84
CA MET A 612 -12.23 -13.14 21.13
C MET A 612 -13.49 -12.41 21.61
N GLY A 613 -14.23 -12.98 22.57
CA GLY A 613 -15.49 -12.42 23.08
C GLY A 613 -16.61 -12.39 22.03
N THR A 614 -16.61 -13.35 21.11
CA THR A 614 -17.60 -13.43 20.02
C THR A 614 -18.65 -14.53 20.27
N LYS A 615 -19.64 -14.64 19.39
CA LYS A 615 -20.75 -15.63 19.49
C LYS A 615 -21.04 -16.23 18.12
N ASN A 616 -20.00 -16.68 17.43
CA ASN A 616 -20.08 -17.24 16.09
C ASN A 616 -20.61 -18.67 16.07
N ILE A 617 -20.54 -19.40 17.18
CA ILE A 617 -21.07 -20.77 17.29
C ILE A 617 -22.54 -20.88 16.90
N LYS A 618 -23.33 -19.83 17.16
CA LYS A 618 -24.76 -19.76 16.79
C LYS A 618 -25.01 -19.82 15.27
N TYR A 619 -23.96 -19.64 14.46
CA TYR A 619 -24.06 -19.65 13.02
C TYR A 619 -23.72 -20.99 12.38
N LEU A 620 -23.35 -22.00 13.17
CA LEU A 620 -22.92 -23.30 12.67
C LEU A 620 -23.99 -24.01 11.81
N ASP A 621 -25.27 -23.74 12.07
CA ASP A 621 -26.42 -24.28 11.30
C ASP A 621 -26.75 -23.47 10.03
N SER A 622 -25.99 -22.41 9.75
CA SER A 622 -26.14 -21.57 8.55
C SER A 622 -25.66 -22.28 7.29
N LYS A 623 -25.94 -21.69 6.12
CA LYS A 623 -25.26 -22.06 4.89
C LYS A 623 -23.93 -21.34 4.78
N PHE A 624 -22.93 -22.05 4.28
CA PHE A 624 -21.58 -21.58 4.03
C PHE A 624 -21.23 -21.80 2.56
N THR A 625 -20.42 -20.92 1.99
CA THR A 625 -19.62 -21.27 0.84
C THR A 625 -18.48 -22.17 1.33
N VAL A 626 -18.39 -23.37 0.77
CA VAL A 626 -17.32 -24.33 1.02
C VAL A 626 -16.49 -24.46 -0.25
N ILE A 627 -15.19 -24.26 -0.12
CA ILE A 627 -14.21 -24.35 -1.19
C ILE A 627 -13.16 -25.37 -0.76
N THR A 628 -12.94 -26.38 -1.60
CA THR A 628 -11.95 -27.44 -1.40
C THR A 628 -11.13 -27.60 -2.68
N PRO A 629 -10.03 -28.36 -2.64
CA PRO A 629 -9.38 -28.82 -3.85
C PRO A 629 -10.39 -29.61 -4.67
N ARG A 630 -10.27 -29.52 -5.98
CA ARG A 630 -11.13 -30.27 -6.91
C ARG A 630 -10.60 -31.70 -7.15
N TYR A 631 -9.35 -31.97 -6.79
CA TYR A 631 -8.63 -33.22 -7.02
C TYR A 631 -7.96 -33.72 -5.77
#